data_AF-A0A9Q3UXF0-F1
#
_entry.id   AF-A0A9Q3UXF0-F1
#
_cell.length_a   1.000
_cell.length_b   1.000
_cell.length_c   1.000
_cell.angle_alpha   90.00
_cell.angle_beta   90.00
_cell.angle_gamma   90.00
#
_symmetry.space_group_name_H-M   'P 1'
#
loop_
_entity.id
_entity.type
_entity.pdbx_description
1 polymer ?
#
loop_
_entity_poly.entity_id
_entity_poly.type
_entity_poly.pdbx_seq_one_letter_code
_entity_poly.pdbx_strand_id
1 'polypeptide(L)'
;MNEISKKLLLEIMSYLNTRKFKENDKYVIKAFEKLGDNLVFTRTSNLLSWLNSQHHLSDTNLEVYNVHEDFMDSEDFEEVYNEFKNLFKYLPELKEIFVLKEKHIEFNPSLSKNDIQEIYEFVKTNYIINPKRITRYKRPE
;
A
#
# COMPACT_ATOMS: atom_id res chain seq x y z
N MET A 1 -17.04 -1.11 5.86
CA MET A 1 -15.83 -1.77 5.34
C MET A 1 -15.85 -3.24 5.74
N ASN A 2 -15.50 -4.15 4.81
CA ASN A 2 -15.50 -5.58 5.08
C ASN A 2 -14.34 -6.00 6.02
N GLU A 3 -14.50 -7.12 6.72
CA GLU A 3 -13.53 -7.57 7.73
C GLU A 3 -12.18 -7.97 7.14
N ILE A 4 -12.14 -8.42 5.88
CA ILE A 4 -10.88 -8.77 5.20
C ILE A 4 -10.05 -7.51 4.96
N SER A 5 -10.64 -6.49 4.32
CA SER A 5 -10.00 -5.20 4.07
C SER A 5 -9.53 -4.54 5.36
N LYS A 6 -10.37 -4.53 6.39
CA LYS A 6 -10.03 -4.00 7.71
C LYS A 6 -8.80 -4.68 8.29
N LYS A 7 -8.80 -6.01 8.31
CA LYS A 7 -7.70 -6.81 8.85
C LYS A 7 -6.43 -6.62 8.04
N LEU A 8 -6.53 -6.68 6.72
CA LEU A 8 -5.39 -6.47 5.81
C LEU A 8 -4.72 -5.12 6.04
N LEU A 9 -5.50 -4.03 6.09
CA LEU A 9 -4.98 -2.69 6.32
C LEU A 9 -4.28 -2.58 7.68
N LEU A 10 -4.85 -3.16 8.74
CA LEU A 10 -4.22 -3.19 10.06
C LEU A 10 -2.89 -3.96 10.07
N GLU A 11 -2.84 -5.11 9.39
CA GLU A 11 -1.60 -5.88 9.23
C GLU A 11 -0.54 -5.06 8.49
N ILE A 12 -0.90 -4.43 7.36
CA ILE A 12 0.01 -3.58 6.58
C ILE A 12 0.52 -2.42 7.44
N MET A 13 -0.36 -1.65 8.09
CA MET A 13 0.02 -0.52 8.96
C MET A 13 0.95 -0.95 10.09
N SER A 14 0.62 -2.06 10.76
CA SER A 14 1.42 -2.63 11.84
C SER A 14 2.80 -3.06 11.33
N TYR A 15 2.84 -3.74 10.20
CA TYR A 15 4.07 -4.20 9.57
C TYR A 15 4.97 -3.03 9.14
N LEU A 16 4.43 -2.01 8.48
CA LEU A 16 5.21 -0.85 8.04
C LEU A 16 5.79 -0.08 9.25
N ASN A 17 5.02 0.05 10.33
CA ASN A 17 5.49 0.70 11.56
C ASN A 17 6.50 -0.13 12.35
N THR A 18 6.43 -1.47 12.33
CA THR A 18 7.19 -2.31 13.26
C THR A 18 8.21 -3.23 12.61
N ARG A 19 8.09 -3.48 11.29
CA ARG A 19 8.85 -4.48 10.52
C ARG A 19 8.79 -5.87 11.17
N LYS A 20 7.71 -6.15 11.89
CA LYS A 20 7.47 -7.37 12.67
C LYS A 20 6.04 -7.85 12.44
N PHE A 21 5.85 -9.15 12.59
CA PHE A 21 4.54 -9.79 12.55
C PHE A 21 4.01 -10.02 13.97
N LYS A 22 2.70 -9.88 14.14
CA LYS A 22 1.97 -10.29 15.33
C LYS A 22 1.45 -11.71 15.15
N GLU A 23 1.17 -12.38 16.27
CA GLU A 23 0.69 -13.77 16.29
C GLU A 23 -0.60 -14.00 15.48
N ASN A 24 -1.44 -12.97 15.35
CA ASN A 24 -2.71 -13.03 14.65
C ASN A 24 -2.67 -12.51 13.20
N ASP A 25 -1.49 -12.09 12.70
CA ASP A 25 -1.30 -11.66 11.32
C ASP A 25 -1.37 -12.89 10.39
N LYS A 26 -2.12 -12.77 9.29
CA LYS A 26 -2.42 -13.90 8.39
C LYS A 26 -2.05 -13.65 6.94
N TYR A 27 -2.10 -12.41 6.49
CA TYR A 27 -2.03 -12.06 5.07
C TYR A 27 -0.63 -11.57 4.71
N VAL A 28 -0.15 -10.53 5.41
CA VAL A 28 1.14 -9.88 5.07
C VAL A 28 2.32 -10.83 5.27
N ILE A 29 2.27 -11.70 6.29
CA ILE A 29 3.30 -12.71 6.54
C ILE A 29 3.46 -13.71 5.38
N LYS A 30 2.36 -14.12 4.74
CA LYS A 30 2.40 -15.05 3.60
C LYS A 30 3.06 -14.40 2.38
N ALA A 31 2.73 -13.13 2.12
CA ALA A 31 3.37 -12.37 1.05
C ALA A 31 4.87 -12.20 1.34
N PHE A 32 5.22 -11.90 2.59
CA PHE A 32 6.61 -11.76 3.03
C PHE A 32 7.42 -13.04 2.83
N GLU A 33 6.89 -14.20 3.21
CA GLU A 33 7.58 -15.49 3.02
C GLU A 33 7.86 -15.82 1.54
N LYS A 34 7.09 -15.26 0.61
CA LYS A 34 7.22 -15.51 -0.83
C LYS A 34 8.03 -14.47 -1.58
N LEU A 35 7.90 -13.20 -1.19
CA LEU A 35 8.46 -12.05 -1.92
C LEU A 35 9.63 -11.40 -1.20
N GLY A 36 9.83 -11.73 0.08
CA GLY A 36 10.83 -11.10 0.92
C GLY A 36 10.41 -9.73 1.45
N ASP A 37 11.25 -9.21 2.33
CA ASP A 37 10.98 -7.98 3.07
C ASP A 37 10.82 -6.75 2.17
N ASN A 38 11.78 -6.55 1.27
CA ASN A 38 11.91 -5.30 0.52
C ASN A 38 10.70 -5.05 -0.37
N LEU A 39 10.29 -6.05 -1.16
CA LEU A 39 9.16 -5.91 -2.09
C LEU A 39 7.85 -5.67 -1.33
N VAL A 40 7.57 -6.48 -0.30
CA VAL A 40 6.34 -6.31 0.50
C VAL A 40 6.31 -4.94 1.17
N PHE A 41 7.43 -4.51 1.77
CA PHE A 41 7.51 -3.20 2.41
C PHE A 41 7.26 -2.07 1.41
N THR A 42 8.04 -2.01 0.34
CA THR A 42 8.01 -0.91 -0.62
C THR A 42 6.63 -0.80 -1.26
N ARG A 43 6.09 -1.91 -1.78
CA ARG A 43 4.84 -1.87 -2.54
C ARG A 43 3.61 -1.67 -1.64
N THR A 44 3.59 -2.23 -0.44
CA THR A 44 2.48 -1.94 0.51
C THR A 44 2.60 -0.53 1.11
N SER A 45 3.81 0.00 1.30
CA SER A 45 4.05 1.39 1.68
C SER A 45 3.52 2.36 0.64
N ASN A 46 3.78 2.11 -0.64
CA ASN A 46 3.26 2.95 -1.72
C ASN A 46 1.72 3.01 -1.73
N LEU A 47 1.06 1.84 -1.65
CA LEU A 47 -0.40 1.78 -1.58
C LEU A 47 -0.96 2.46 -0.33
N LEU A 48 -0.34 2.26 0.83
CA LEU A 48 -0.80 2.89 2.06
C LEU A 48 -0.54 4.40 2.06
N SER A 49 0.56 4.86 1.46
CA SER A 49 0.84 6.28 1.27
C SER A 49 -0.21 6.93 0.37
N TRP A 50 -0.65 6.24 -0.68
CA TRP A 50 -1.75 6.69 -1.52
C TRP A 50 -3.08 6.78 -0.76
N LEU A 51 -3.36 5.86 0.17
CA LEU A 51 -4.54 5.95 1.03
C LEU A 51 -4.42 6.98 2.15
N ASN A 52 -3.22 7.39 2.54
CA ASN A 52 -3.04 8.30 3.66
C ASN A 52 -3.16 9.75 3.19
N SER A 53 -4.27 10.40 3.53
CA SER A 53 -4.54 11.78 3.15
C SER A 53 -3.52 12.80 3.64
N GLN A 54 -2.71 12.46 4.67
CA GLN A 54 -1.62 13.32 5.13
C GLN A 54 -0.46 13.42 4.13
N HIS A 55 -0.39 12.51 3.15
CA HIS A 55 0.60 12.51 2.08
C HIS A 55 0.05 13.00 0.74
N HIS A 56 -1.22 13.42 0.69
CA HIS A 56 -1.79 13.98 -0.52
C HIS A 56 -1.27 15.40 -0.72
N LEU A 57 -0.58 15.58 -1.85
CA LEU A 57 -0.31 16.88 -2.43
C LEU A 57 -1.54 17.36 -3.22
N SER A 58 -1.59 18.65 -3.58
CA SER A 58 -2.73 19.25 -4.30
C SER A 58 -3.06 18.59 -5.63
N ASP A 59 -2.11 17.87 -6.22
CA ASP A 59 -2.16 17.17 -7.50
C ASP A 59 -2.28 15.64 -7.36
N THR A 60 -2.42 15.11 -6.14
CA THR A 60 -2.58 13.66 -5.95
C THR A 60 -3.87 13.16 -6.56
N ASN A 61 -3.78 12.17 -7.45
CA ASN A 61 -4.95 11.50 -8.00
C ASN A 61 -5.55 10.56 -6.95
N LEU A 62 -6.78 10.86 -6.51
CA LEU A 62 -7.49 10.10 -5.49
C LEU A 62 -8.26 8.89 -6.05
N GLU A 63 -8.41 8.82 -7.37
CA GLU A 63 -9.15 7.76 -8.06
C GLU A 63 -8.23 6.59 -8.43
N VAL A 64 -6.99 6.89 -8.83
CA VAL A 64 -6.00 5.88 -9.22
C VAL A 64 -4.62 6.16 -8.65
N TYR A 65 -3.90 5.09 -8.31
CA TYR A 65 -2.46 5.10 -8.06
C TYR A 65 -1.73 4.76 -9.35
N ASN A 66 -0.99 5.72 -9.90
CA ASN A 66 -0.19 5.50 -11.11
C ASN A 66 1.02 4.64 -10.78
N VAL A 67 1.16 3.53 -11.50
CA VAL A 67 2.34 2.64 -11.42
C VAL A 67 3.43 3.13 -12.36
N HIS A 68 3.02 3.72 -13.49
CA HIS A 68 3.89 4.37 -14.46
C HIS A 68 3.95 5.87 -14.20
N GLU A 69 5.16 6.43 -14.11
CA GLU A 69 5.40 7.88 -14.06
C GLU A 69 6.06 8.31 -15.37
N ASP A 70 5.82 9.55 -15.82
CA ASP A 70 6.19 10.02 -17.16
C ASP A 70 7.72 10.00 -17.45
N PHE A 71 8.53 9.89 -16.41
CA PHE A 71 10.00 9.83 -16.50
C PHE A 71 10.55 8.40 -16.41
N MET A 72 9.72 7.39 -16.19
CA MET A 72 10.17 5.99 -16.21
C MET A 72 10.37 5.52 -17.65
N ASP A 73 11.45 4.78 -17.88
CA ASP A 73 11.58 4.03 -19.13
C ASP A 73 10.75 2.73 -19.08
N SER A 74 10.70 2.03 -20.22
CA SER A 74 9.89 0.82 -20.34
C SER A 74 10.41 -0.33 -19.46
N GLU A 75 11.72 -0.43 -19.24
CA GLU A 75 12.32 -1.53 -18.46
C GLU A 75 12.01 -1.33 -16.97
N ASP A 76 12.21 -0.11 -16.47
CA ASP A 76 11.86 0.30 -15.10
C ASP A 76 10.37 0.07 -14.83
N PHE A 77 9.51 0.47 -15.77
CA PHE A 77 8.07 0.25 -15.64
C PHE A 77 7.71 -1.23 -15.59
N GLU A 78 8.29 -2.07 -16.45
CA GLU A 78 8.04 -3.51 -16.45
C GLU A 78 8.46 -4.16 -15.14
N GLU A 79 9.61 -3.78 -14.58
CA GLU A 79 10.08 -4.26 -13.28
C GLU A 79 9.07 -3.91 -12.18
N VAL A 80 8.72 -2.62 -12.06
CA VAL A 80 7.77 -2.11 -11.08
C VAL A 80 6.40 -2.78 -11.21
N TYR A 81 5.89 -2.90 -12.44
CA TYR A 81 4.62 -3.54 -12.72
C TYR A 81 4.63 -5.02 -12.33
N ASN A 82 5.71 -5.74 -12.63
CA ASN A 82 5.88 -7.14 -12.23
C ASN A 82 5.94 -7.31 -10.71
N GLU A 83 6.54 -6.36 -9.98
CA GLU A 83 6.50 -6.38 -8.52
C GLU A 83 5.08 -6.23 -7.97
N PHE A 84 4.28 -5.31 -8.52
CA PHE A 84 2.87 -5.20 -8.14
C PHE A 84 2.08 -6.46 -8.51
N LYS A 85 2.30 -7.02 -9.70
CA LYS A 85 1.67 -8.27 -10.13
C LYS A 85 1.99 -9.41 -9.16
N ASN A 86 3.23 -9.51 -8.71
CA ASN A 86 3.66 -10.48 -7.71
C ASN A 86 3.03 -10.21 -6.35
N LEU A 87 2.97 -8.95 -5.90
CA LEU A 87 2.28 -8.58 -4.67
C LEU A 87 0.81 -9.02 -4.69
N PHE A 88 0.05 -8.69 -5.75
CA PHE A 88 -1.35 -9.09 -5.88
C PHE A 88 -1.55 -10.61 -6.02
N LYS A 89 -0.53 -11.34 -6.48
CA LYS A 89 -0.55 -12.80 -6.55
C LYS A 89 -0.39 -13.44 -5.16
N TYR A 90 0.52 -12.93 -4.33
CA TYR A 90 0.84 -13.52 -3.02
C TYR A 90 0.16 -12.83 -1.83
N LEU A 91 -0.51 -11.70 -2.07
CA LEU A 91 -1.42 -11.01 -1.14
C LEU A 91 -2.79 -10.79 -1.82
N PRO A 92 -3.52 -11.89 -2.15
CA PRO A 92 -4.74 -11.82 -2.93
C PRO A 92 -5.86 -11.01 -2.26
N GLU A 93 -5.82 -10.84 -0.94
CA GLU A 93 -6.76 -10.02 -0.17
C GLU A 93 -6.73 -8.55 -0.58
N LEU A 94 -5.65 -8.08 -1.25
CA LEU A 94 -5.63 -6.74 -1.86
C LEU A 94 -6.79 -6.54 -2.83
N LYS A 95 -7.30 -7.61 -3.46
CA LYS A 95 -8.44 -7.54 -4.38
C LYS A 95 -9.73 -7.06 -3.72
N GLU A 96 -9.84 -7.15 -2.41
CA GLU A 96 -10.99 -6.59 -1.68
C GLU A 96 -11.01 -5.06 -1.69
N ILE A 97 -9.86 -4.43 -1.94
CA ILE A 97 -9.68 -2.97 -1.90
C ILE A 97 -9.33 -2.43 -3.28
N PHE A 98 -8.48 -3.14 -4.02
CA PHE A 98 -7.78 -2.63 -5.20
C PHE A 98 -7.86 -3.58 -6.38
N VAL A 99 -7.70 -3.02 -7.58
CA VAL A 99 -7.52 -3.77 -8.82
C VAL A 99 -6.28 -3.25 -9.53
N LEU A 100 -5.37 -4.18 -9.86
CA LEU A 100 -4.20 -3.87 -10.68
C LEU A 100 -4.60 -3.82 -12.16
N LYS A 101 -4.36 -2.68 -12.81
CA LYS A 101 -4.41 -2.49 -14.27
C LYS A 101 -2.99 -2.31 -14.79
N GLU A 102 -2.82 -2.38 -16.10
CA GLU A 102 -1.50 -2.32 -16.74
C GLU A 102 -0.64 -1.14 -16.26
N LYS A 103 -1.21 0.07 -16.14
CA LYS A 103 -0.45 1.29 -15.79
C LYS A 103 -0.78 1.91 -14.44
N HIS A 104 -1.83 1.43 -13.78
CA HIS A 104 -2.32 2.02 -12.55
C HIS A 104 -3.03 0.97 -11.69
N ILE A 105 -3.27 1.34 -10.45
CA ILE A 105 -4.09 0.61 -9.50
C ILE A 105 -5.29 1.49 -9.18
N GLU A 106 -6.48 0.92 -9.28
CA GLU A 106 -7.74 1.60 -8.94
C GLU A 106 -8.41 0.89 -7.76
N PHE A 107 -9.39 1.54 -7.14
CA PHE A 107 -10.26 0.86 -6.18
C PHE A 107 -11.06 -0.25 -6.87
N ASN A 108 -11.34 -1.33 -6.14
CA ASN A 108 -12.20 -2.38 -6.67
C ASN A 108 -13.57 -1.80 -7.06
N PRO A 109 -14.04 -1.99 -8.32
CA PRO A 109 -15.33 -1.47 -8.79
C PRO A 109 -16.55 -1.92 -7.98
N SER A 110 -16.44 -2.99 -7.17
CA SER A 110 -17.51 -3.40 -6.25
C SER A 110 -17.68 -2.46 -5.05
N LEU A 111 -16.71 -1.58 -4.77
CA LEU A 111 -16.76 -0.62 -3.68
C LEU A 111 -17.58 0.61 -4.08
N SER A 112 -18.50 1.01 -3.22
CA SER A 112 -19.21 2.28 -3.36
C SER A 112 -18.30 3.46 -2.97
N LYS A 113 -18.71 4.67 -3.34
CA LYS A 113 -18.03 5.91 -2.88
C LYS A 113 -17.94 5.99 -1.35
N ASN A 114 -18.97 5.52 -0.65
CA ASN A 114 -18.98 5.50 0.82
C ASN A 114 -17.98 4.50 1.37
N ASP A 115 -17.82 3.33 0.74
CA ASP A 115 -16.82 2.34 1.16
C ASP A 115 -15.40 2.89 0.99
N ILE A 116 -15.14 3.57 -0.14
CA ILE A 116 -13.85 4.23 -0.41
C ILE A 116 -13.57 5.32 0.64
N GLN A 117 -14.56 6.16 0.94
CA GLN A 117 -14.42 7.18 1.97
C GLN A 117 -14.17 6.57 3.36
N GLU A 118 -14.83 5.47 3.69
CA GLU A 118 -14.59 4.74 4.93
C GLU A 118 -13.17 4.17 5.00
N ILE A 119 -12.61 3.67 3.89
CA ILE A 119 -11.21 3.22 3.82
C ILE A 119 -10.25 4.39 4.12
N TYR A 120 -10.45 5.54 3.49
CA TYR A 120 -9.63 6.73 3.73
C TYR A 120 -9.67 7.16 5.21
N GLU A 121 -10.88 7.27 5.79
CA GLU A 121 -11.03 7.67 7.20
C GLU A 121 -10.47 6.61 8.16
N PHE A 122 -10.60 5.32 7.81
CA PHE A 122 -10.03 4.23 8.58
C PHE A 122 -8.49 4.31 8.62
N VAL A 123 -7.85 4.54 7.48
CA VAL A 123 -6.40 4.71 7.39
C VAL A 123 -5.95 5.93 8.18
N LYS A 124 -6.59 7.08 7.96
CA LYS A 124 -6.29 8.33 8.68
C LYS A 124 -6.40 8.20 10.20
N THR A 125 -7.41 7.47 10.69
CA THR A 125 -7.65 7.28 12.12
C THR A 125 -6.66 6.31 12.77
N ASN A 126 -6.28 5.24 12.06
CA ASN A 126 -5.52 4.13 12.66
C ASN A 126 -4.03 4.15 12.31
N TYR A 127 -3.64 4.80 11.21
CA TYR A 127 -2.25 4.81 10.75
C TYR A 127 -1.47 6.00 11.33
N ILE A 128 -1.07 5.84 12.59
CA ILE A 128 -0.13 6.77 13.23
C ILE A 128 1.28 6.33 12.87
N ILE A 129 1.96 7.12 12.04
CA ILE A 129 3.31 6.78 11.58
C ILE A 129 4.31 7.02 12.71
N ASN A 130 5.12 6.02 13.04
CA ASN A 130 6.11 6.14 14.10
C ASN A 130 7.30 7.04 13.67
N PRO A 131 7.42 8.27 14.22
CA PRO A 131 8.44 9.22 13.78
C PRO A 131 9.86 8.77 14.12
N LYS A 132 10.03 7.86 15.10
CA LYS A 132 11.36 7.32 15.47
C LYS A 132 11.97 6.44 14.39
N ARG A 133 11.15 5.90 13.47
CA ARG A 133 11.61 5.09 12.34
C ARG A 133 11.70 5.84 11.02
N ILE A 134 11.18 7.07 10.97
CA ILE A 134 11.39 8.02 9.87
C ILE A 134 12.49 9.04 10.21
N THR A 135 13.47 8.69 11.06
CA THR A 135 14.45 9.67 11.53
C THR A 135 15.45 10.09 10.44
N ARG A 136 15.02 11.12 9.69
CA ARG A 136 15.68 12.41 9.40
C ARG A 136 17.15 12.36 9.00
N TYR A 137 17.37 12.59 7.70
CA TYR A 137 18.61 13.15 7.17
C TYR A 137 19.09 14.32 8.04
N LYS A 138 20.24 14.17 8.71
CA LYS A 138 20.99 15.28 9.28
C LYS A 138 21.86 15.86 8.16
N ARG A 139 21.61 17.11 7.80
CA ARG A 139 22.48 17.87 6.88
C ARG A 139 23.87 17.99 7.53
N PRO A 140 24.97 17.69 6.84
CA PRO A 140 26.31 17.92 7.37
C PRO A 140 26.53 19.41 7.62
N GLU A 141 27.23 19.73 8.71
CA GLU A 141 27.84 21.05 8.94
C GLU A 141 29.02 21.29 7.98
#